data_AF-A0A529ZQR6-F1
#
_entry.id   AF-A0A529ZQR6-F1
#
_cell.length_a   1.000
_cell.length_b   1.000
_cell.length_c   1.000
_cell.angle_alpha   90.00
_cell.angle_beta   90.00
_cell.angle_gamma   90.00
#
_symmetry.space_group_name_H-M   'P 1'
#
loop_
_entity.id
_entity.type
_entity.pdbx_description
1 polymer ?
#
loop_
_entity_poly.entity_id
_entity_poly.type
_entity_poly.pdbx_seq_one_letter_code
_entity_poly.pdbx_strand_id
1 'polypeptide(L)'
;SMGGQIMPPVMGAVAFIMAETLNIPYADVVKAAIIPALLYFGACFWQVHLEAGKAGLQGMAKAELPNPWEAVRKHWPLVLPLAVLVYLLFAGYTPIFAGTMGLALTIVLILGTPLAALIGPLAFRVVFWLALGLAAASFMRFGVNVLSLVIAALVIACLAFKGGRETLRICVDSLAAGAKNALPVGIACAIVGIVIGTLTLTGIASTFIGWIISIGENNLFLSLVLTMLTCLVLGMGIPTIPNYIITSSLAGPALL
;
A
#
# COMPACT_ATOMS: atom_id res chain seq x y z
N SER A 1 2.50 10.48 7.52
CA SER A 1 1.84 9.78 8.64
C SER A 1 2.25 8.32 8.61
N MET A 2 2.79 7.80 9.71
CA MET A 2 3.22 6.39 9.81
C MET A 2 2.03 5.42 9.93
N GLY A 3 0.88 5.88 10.47
CA GLY A 3 -0.30 5.04 10.69
C GLY A 3 -0.89 4.41 9.43
N GLY A 4 -0.75 5.06 8.27
CA GLY A 4 -1.19 4.50 6.99
C GLY A 4 -0.42 3.24 6.57
N GLN A 5 0.78 3.01 7.11
CA GLN A 5 1.54 1.78 6.84
C GLN A 5 1.00 0.56 7.60
N ILE A 6 0.28 0.79 8.71
CA ILE A 6 -0.24 -0.25 9.60
C ILE A 6 -1.73 -0.54 9.33
N MET A 7 -2.46 0.45 8.79
CA MET A 7 -3.92 0.38 8.62
C MET A 7 -4.37 -0.54 7.46
N PRO A 8 -5.19 -1.57 7.74
CA PRO A 8 -5.96 -2.29 6.72
C PRO A 8 -6.84 -1.38 5.85
N PRO A 9 -7.13 -1.72 4.59
CA PRO A 9 -6.67 -2.87 3.80
C PRO A 9 -5.49 -2.57 2.87
N VAL A 10 -5.03 -1.32 2.85
CA VAL A 10 -4.00 -0.86 1.89
C VAL A 10 -2.60 -1.04 2.44
N MET A 11 -2.46 -1.18 3.77
CA MET A 11 -1.25 -1.44 4.57
C MET A 11 0.03 -1.38 3.74
N GLY A 12 0.86 -0.38 3.97
CA GLY A 12 2.01 -0.04 3.11
C GLY A 12 2.89 -1.24 2.72
N ALA A 13 3.80 -1.03 1.77
CA ALA A 13 4.60 -2.07 1.09
C ALA A 13 5.17 -3.21 1.98
N VAL A 14 5.42 -2.90 3.26
CA VAL A 14 5.75 -3.86 4.32
C VAL A 14 4.80 -5.06 4.40
N ALA A 15 3.48 -4.85 4.39
CA ALA A 15 2.53 -5.95 4.55
C ALA A 15 2.58 -6.93 3.37
N PHE A 16 2.90 -6.42 2.17
CA PHE A 16 3.15 -7.23 1.00
C PHE A 16 4.44 -8.05 1.13
N ILE A 17 5.53 -7.42 1.59
CA ILE A 17 6.78 -8.12 1.87
C ILE A 17 6.57 -9.20 2.93
N MET A 18 5.84 -8.91 4.00
CA MET A 18 5.60 -9.87 5.08
C MET A 18 4.74 -11.07 4.64
N ALA A 19 3.70 -10.83 3.83
CA ALA A 19 2.91 -11.91 3.24
C ALA A 19 3.77 -12.80 2.32
N GLU A 20 4.69 -12.19 1.57
CA GLU A 20 5.60 -12.88 0.66
C GLU A 20 6.70 -13.67 1.40
N THR A 21 7.36 -13.05 2.39
CA THR A 21 8.45 -13.69 3.14
C THR A 21 7.96 -14.82 4.05
N LEU A 22 6.79 -14.65 4.67
CA LEU A 22 6.19 -15.67 5.54
C LEU A 22 5.37 -16.70 4.74
N ASN A 23 5.15 -16.47 3.44
CA ASN A 23 4.33 -17.31 2.58
C ASN A 23 2.92 -17.57 3.15
N ILE A 24 2.31 -16.53 3.72
CA ILE A 24 0.94 -16.56 4.27
C ILE A 24 0.02 -15.63 3.47
N PRO A 25 -1.29 -15.91 3.39
CA PRO A 25 -2.22 -15.04 2.69
C PRO A 25 -2.22 -13.61 3.26
N TYR A 26 -2.25 -12.60 2.38
CA TYR A 26 -2.31 -11.18 2.79
C TYR A 26 -3.49 -10.89 3.72
N ALA A 27 -4.63 -11.55 3.50
CA ALA A 27 -5.80 -11.42 4.35
C ALA A 27 -5.53 -11.80 5.82
N ASP A 28 -4.61 -12.73 6.09
CA ASP A 28 -4.28 -13.13 7.45
C ASP A 28 -3.35 -12.11 8.13
N VAL A 29 -2.41 -11.54 7.37
CA VAL A 29 -1.62 -10.37 7.80
C VAL A 29 -2.53 -9.19 8.14
N VAL A 30 -3.54 -8.93 7.30
CA VAL A 30 -4.54 -7.88 7.52
C VAL A 30 -5.32 -8.12 8.80
N LYS A 31 -5.87 -9.33 9.00
CA LYS A 31 -6.64 -9.66 10.21
C LYS A 31 -5.80 -9.47 11.46
N ALA A 32 -4.54 -9.92 11.45
CA ALA A 32 -3.63 -9.76 12.57
C ALA A 32 -3.31 -8.27 12.85
N ALA A 33 -3.26 -7.43 11.82
CA ALA A 33 -2.94 -6.01 11.95
C ALA A 33 -4.11 -5.12 12.43
N ILE A 34 -5.36 -5.61 12.46
CA ILE A 34 -6.52 -4.82 12.89
C ILE A 34 -6.34 -4.34 14.34
N ILE A 35 -5.96 -5.24 15.25
CA ILE A 35 -5.79 -4.92 16.67
C ILE A 35 -4.72 -3.83 16.88
N PRO A 36 -3.47 -3.99 16.39
CA PRO A 36 -2.46 -2.95 16.57
C PRO A 36 -2.81 -1.65 15.84
N ALA A 37 -3.48 -1.69 14.70
CA ALA A 37 -3.96 -0.48 14.03
C ALA A 37 -4.96 0.29 14.91
N LEU A 38 -5.96 -0.38 15.47
CA LEU A 38 -6.95 0.24 16.35
C LEU A 38 -6.30 0.83 17.60
N LEU A 39 -5.37 0.10 18.23
CA LEU A 39 -4.63 0.59 19.38
C LEU A 39 -3.78 1.81 19.05
N TYR A 40 -3.08 1.81 17.91
CA TYR A 40 -2.26 2.93 17.45
C TYR A 40 -3.11 4.19 17.20
N PHE A 41 -4.18 4.08 16.42
CA PHE A 41 -5.04 5.23 16.13
C PHE A 41 -5.82 5.70 17.36
N GLY A 42 -6.22 4.79 18.24
CA GLY A 42 -6.84 5.13 19.52
C GLY A 42 -5.88 5.92 20.42
N ALA A 43 -4.64 5.47 20.55
CA ALA A 43 -3.60 6.18 21.30
C ALA A 43 -3.28 7.55 20.68
N CYS A 44 -3.11 7.63 19.36
CA CYS A 44 -2.89 8.91 18.67
C CYS A 44 -4.07 9.87 18.84
N PHE A 45 -5.31 9.37 18.73
CA PHE A 45 -6.50 10.19 18.97
C PHE A 45 -6.48 10.78 20.37
N TRP A 46 -6.25 9.94 21.38
CA TRP A 46 -6.22 10.37 22.77
C TRP A 46 -5.09 11.37 23.04
N GLN A 47 -3.91 11.12 22.50
CA GLN A 47 -2.75 12.02 22.61
C GLN A 47 -3.06 13.40 22.01
N VAL A 48 -3.60 13.44 20.79
CA VAL A 48 -3.95 14.71 20.12
C VAL A 48 -5.08 15.41 20.86
N HIS A 49 -6.10 14.68 21.34
CA HIS A 49 -7.22 15.25 22.08
C HIS A 49 -6.76 15.90 23.39
N LEU A 50 -5.93 15.20 24.17
CA LEU A 50 -5.37 15.74 25.41
C LEU A 50 -4.44 16.93 25.19
N GLU A 51 -3.55 16.86 24.19
CA GLU A 51 -2.64 17.98 23.87
C GLU A 51 -3.39 19.20 23.33
N ALA A 52 -4.41 19.01 22.50
CA ALA A 52 -5.27 20.09 22.04
C ALA A 52 -6.03 20.74 23.22
N GLY A 53 -6.51 19.93 24.17
CA GLY A 53 -7.13 20.40 25.40
C GLY A 53 -6.17 21.20 26.29
N LYS A 54 -4.93 20.71 26.48
CA LYS A 54 -3.87 21.44 27.20
C LYS A 54 -3.51 22.76 26.54
N ALA A 55 -3.47 22.78 25.20
CA ALA A 55 -3.18 23.98 24.41
C ALA A 55 -4.40 24.93 24.28
N GLY A 56 -5.56 24.58 24.84
CA GLY A 56 -6.78 25.40 24.77
C GLY A 56 -7.33 25.58 23.36
N LEU A 57 -6.97 24.70 22.43
CA LEU A 57 -7.39 24.79 21.03
C LEU A 57 -8.89 24.52 20.92
N GLN A 58 -9.62 25.45 20.33
CA GLN A 58 -11.05 25.29 20.02
C GLN A 58 -11.24 24.87 18.57
N GLY A 59 -12.30 24.10 18.31
CA GLY A 59 -12.69 23.72 16.95
C GLY A 59 -13.13 24.94 16.13
N MET A 60 -12.83 24.92 14.83
CA MET A 60 -13.30 25.95 13.89
C MET A 60 -14.83 25.94 13.78
N ALA A 61 -15.42 27.06 13.36
CA ALA A 61 -16.86 27.14 13.12
C ALA A 61 -17.27 26.15 12.01
N LYS A 62 -18.45 25.52 12.14
CA LYS A 62 -18.94 24.52 11.16
C LYS A 62 -18.97 25.02 9.71
N ALA A 63 -19.12 26.33 9.51
CA ALA A 63 -19.12 26.97 8.20
C ALA A 63 -17.73 27.07 7.55
N GLU A 64 -16.65 26.98 8.34
CA GLU A 64 -15.25 27.04 7.89
C GLU A 64 -14.65 25.65 7.67
N LEU A 65 -15.40 24.59 8.01
CA LEU A 65 -14.95 23.22 7.81
C LEU A 65 -14.98 22.88 6.31
N PRO A 66 -13.88 22.38 5.73
CA PRO A 66 -13.89 21.86 4.37
C PRO A 66 -14.89 20.70 4.28
N ASN A 67 -15.74 20.69 3.25
CA ASN A 67 -16.78 19.69 3.10
C ASN A 67 -16.18 18.34 2.69
N PRO A 68 -16.21 17.31 3.56
CA PRO A 68 -15.60 16.01 3.25
C PRO A 68 -16.28 15.32 2.06
N TRP A 69 -17.58 15.57 1.83
CA TRP A 69 -18.30 14.95 0.71
C TRP A 69 -17.95 15.53 -0.64
N GLU A 70 -17.53 16.80 -0.69
CA GLU A 70 -17.05 17.41 -1.91
C GLU A 70 -15.73 16.76 -2.37
N ALA A 71 -14.81 16.52 -1.43
CA ALA A 71 -13.55 15.85 -1.70
C ALA A 71 -13.77 14.42 -2.24
N VAL A 72 -14.69 13.66 -1.62
CA VAL A 72 -15.03 12.30 -2.09
C VAL A 72 -15.62 12.34 -3.50
N ARG A 73 -16.54 13.27 -3.80
CA ARG A 73 -17.13 13.40 -5.15
C ARG A 73 -16.10 13.79 -6.21
N LYS A 74 -15.12 14.63 -5.87
CA LYS A 74 -14.08 15.08 -6.81
C LYS A 74 -13.06 13.98 -7.15
N HIS A 75 -12.73 13.13 -6.19
CA HIS A 75 -11.68 12.11 -6.32
C HIS A 75 -12.20 10.67 -6.40
N TRP A 76 -13.52 10.47 -6.52
CA TRP A 76 -14.15 9.15 -6.56
C TRP A 76 -13.55 8.18 -7.60
N PRO A 77 -13.08 8.59 -8.80
CA PRO A 77 -12.53 7.64 -9.76
C PRO A 77 -11.25 6.96 -9.27
N LEU A 78 -10.51 7.58 -8.36
CA LEU A 78 -9.30 7.00 -7.77
C LEU A 78 -9.60 5.89 -6.75
N VAL A 79 -10.85 5.80 -6.28
CA VAL A 79 -11.31 4.73 -5.38
C VAL A 79 -11.46 3.41 -6.14
N LEU A 80 -11.76 3.45 -7.44
CA LEU A 80 -11.96 2.24 -8.26
C LEU A 80 -10.72 1.33 -8.31
N PRO A 81 -9.52 1.81 -8.69
CA PRO A 81 -8.32 0.98 -8.72
C PRO A 81 -7.96 0.44 -7.33
N LEU A 82 -8.19 1.23 -6.29
CA LEU A 82 -7.96 0.80 -4.91
C LEU A 82 -8.92 -0.32 -4.49
N ALA A 83 -10.20 -0.19 -4.82
CA ALA A 83 -11.21 -1.21 -4.54
C ALA A 83 -10.90 -2.53 -5.26
N VAL A 84 -10.48 -2.46 -6.53
CA VAL A 84 -10.05 -3.65 -7.29
C VAL A 84 -8.80 -4.27 -6.69
N LEU A 85 -7.80 -3.47 -6.32
CA LEU A 85 -6.59 -3.95 -5.65
C LEU A 85 -6.93 -4.71 -4.36
N VAL A 86 -7.77 -4.11 -3.51
CA VAL A 86 -8.22 -4.73 -2.27
C VAL A 86 -8.98 -6.03 -2.56
N TYR A 87 -9.91 -6.01 -3.52
CA TYR A 87 -10.64 -7.22 -3.92
C TYR A 87 -9.70 -8.35 -4.36
N LEU A 88 -8.69 -8.06 -5.18
CA LEU A 88 -7.73 -9.06 -5.64
C LEU A 88 -6.93 -9.68 -4.49
N LEU A 89 -6.52 -8.87 -3.50
CA LEU A 89 -5.82 -9.37 -2.31
C LEU A 89 -6.70 -10.31 -1.48
N PHE A 90 -7.96 -9.95 -1.27
CA PHE A 90 -8.91 -10.80 -0.54
C PHE A 90 -9.37 -12.03 -1.34
N ALA A 91 -9.31 -11.97 -2.66
CA ALA A 91 -9.54 -13.11 -3.55
C ALA A 91 -8.34 -14.07 -3.63
N GLY A 92 -7.24 -13.80 -2.90
CA GLY A 92 -6.08 -14.68 -2.79
C GLY A 92 -5.04 -14.50 -3.91
N TYR A 93 -5.14 -13.44 -4.71
CA TYR A 93 -4.08 -13.11 -5.66
C TYR A 93 -2.83 -12.60 -4.94
N THR A 94 -1.67 -12.74 -5.58
CA THR A 94 -0.42 -12.26 -5.01
C THR A 94 -0.42 -10.73 -4.87
N PRO A 95 0.22 -10.19 -3.82
CA PRO A 95 0.43 -8.76 -3.66
C PRO A 95 0.93 -8.02 -4.90
N ILE A 96 1.94 -8.58 -5.56
CA ILE A 96 2.56 -8.00 -6.75
C ILE A 96 1.55 -7.94 -7.90
N PHE A 97 0.75 -9.00 -8.09
CA PHE A 97 -0.30 -9.02 -9.10
C PHE A 97 -1.38 -7.97 -8.81
N ALA A 98 -1.89 -7.90 -7.58
CA ALA A 98 -2.89 -6.91 -7.20
C ALA A 98 -2.38 -5.47 -7.38
N GLY A 99 -1.13 -5.20 -6.99
CA GLY A 99 -0.49 -3.89 -7.16
C GLY A 99 -0.31 -3.49 -8.62
N THR A 100 0.19 -4.41 -9.46
CA THR A 100 0.37 -4.15 -10.91
C THR A 100 -0.97 -3.92 -11.62
N MET A 101 -2.02 -4.68 -11.28
CA MET A 101 -3.36 -4.46 -11.81
C MET A 101 -3.96 -3.13 -11.37
N GLY A 102 -3.80 -2.75 -10.08
CA GLY A 102 -4.25 -1.44 -9.59
C GLY A 102 -3.56 -0.27 -10.32
N LEU A 103 -2.25 -0.39 -10.57
CA LEU A 103 -1.51 0.61 -11.34
C LEU A 103 -1.97 0.67 -12.79
N ALA A 104 -2.14 -0.47 -13.45
CA ALA A 104 -2.62 -0.54 -14.83
C ALA A 104 -4.03 0.05 -14.99
N LEU A 105 -4.94 -0.25 -14.05
CA LEU A 105 -6.28 0.35 -14.02
C LEU A 105 -6.22 1.86 -13.82
N THR A 106 -5.31 2.34 -12.97
CA THR A 106 -5.11 3.79 -12.78
C THR A 106 -4.65 4.45 -14.08
N ILE A 107 -3.74 3.83 -14.83
CA ILE A 107 -3.32 4.31 -16.16
C ILE A 107 -4.50 4.33 -17.13
N VAL A 108 -5.31 3.26 -17.16
CA VAL A 108 -6.51 3.19 -17.99
C VAL A 108 -7.49 4.32 -17.67
N LEU A 109 -7.72 4.60 -16.39
CA LEU A 109 -8.57 5.72 -15.98
C LEU A 109 -7.98 7.07 -16.42
N ILE A 110 -6.69 7.32 -16.17
CA ILE A 110 -6.04 8.58 -16.55
C ILE A 110 -6.12 8.78 -18.07
N LEU A 111 -5.77 7.78 -18.87
CA LEU A 111 -5.83 7.86 -20.33
C LEU A 111 -7.27 7.94 -20.88
N GLY A 112 -8.24 7.36 -20.18
CA GLY A 112 -9.65 7.42 -20.54
C GLY A 112 -10.28 8.80 -20.31
N THR A 113 -9.80 9.58 -19.34
CA THR A 113 -10.39 10.91 -19.02
C THR A 113 -10.38 11.92 -20.17
N PRO A 114 -9.28 12.17 -20.91
CA PRO A 114 -9.30 13.11 -22.02
C PRO A 114 -10.14 12.61 -23.19
N LEU A 115 -10.24 11.29 -23.41
CA LEU A 115 -11.09 10.69 -24.44
C LEU A 115 -12.58 10.84 -24.10
N ALA A 116 -12.96 10.60 -22.84
CA ALA A 116 -14.32 10.83 -22.37
C ALA A 116 -14.72 12.32 -22.46
N ALA A 117 -13.77 13.24 -22.27
CA ALA A 117 -14.02 14.67 -22.40
C ALA A 117 -14.41 15.09 -23.83
N LEU A 118 -13.88 14.41 -24.87
CA LEU A 118 -14.22 14.65 -26.28
C LEU A 118 -15.65 14.20 -26.63
N ILE A 119 -16.19 13.23 -25.90
CA ILE A 119 -17.54 12.71 -26.12
C ILE A 119 -18.54 13.68 -25.49
N GLY A 120 -19.39 14.33 -26.28
CA GLY A 120 -20.31 15.37 -25.80
C GLY A 120 -21.43 14.86 -24.86
N PRO A 121 -22.31 13.94 -25.31
CA PRO A 121 -23.48 13.55 -24.53
C PRO A 121 -23.10 12.67 -23.33
N LEU A 122 -23.71 12.94 -22.18
CA LEU A 122 -23.49 12.16 -20.94
C LEU A 122 -23.75 10.67 -21.13
N ALA A 123 -24.75 10.29 -21.94
CA ALA A 123 -25.04 8.89 -22.24
C ALA A 123 -23.85 8.16 -22.89
N PHE A 124 -23.22 8.75 -23.90
CA PHE A 124 -22.06 8.16 -24.56
C PHE A 124 -20.81 8.15 -23.66
N ARG A 125 -20.65 9.12 -22.76
CA ARG A 125 -19.59 9.09 -21.74
C ARG A 125 -19.76 7.92 -20.78
N VAL A 126 -20.98 7.68 -20.31
CA VAL A 126 -21.28 6.55 -19.42
C VAL A 126 -21.03 5.22 -20.14
N VAL A 127 -21.49 5.09 -21.40
CA VAL A 127 -21.22 3.90 -22.22
C VAL A 127 -19.72 3.68 -22.43
N PHE A 128 -18.95 4.75 -22.70
CA PHE A 128 -17.50 4.66 -22.83
C PHE A 128 -16.83 4.13 -21.56
N TRP A 129 -17.19 4.67 -20.38
CA TRP A 129 -16.65 4.19 -19.11
C TRP A 129 -17.08 2.76 -18.77
N LEU A 130 -18.31 2.37 -19.09
CA LEU A 130 -18.78 1.00 -18.91
C LEU A 130 -18.03 0.03 -19.85
N ALA A 131 -17.87 0.38 -21.12
CA ALA A 131 -17.13 -0.41 -22.08
C ALA A 131 -15.66 -0.53 -21.69
N LEU A 132 -15.04 0.56 -21.24
CA LEU A 132 -13.66 0.58 -20.78
C LEU A 132 -13.49 -0.24 -19.49
N GLY A 133 -14.45 -0.14 -18.56
CA GLY A 133 -14.49 -0.96 -17.35
C GLY A 133 -14.65 -2.45 -17.63
N LEU A 134 -15.51 -2.83 -18.58
CA LEU A 134 -15.68 -4.22 -19.05
C LEU A 134 -14.43 -4.74 -19.75
N ALA A 135 -13.83 -3.94 -20.64
CA ALA A 135 -12.60 -4.29 -21.33
C ALA A 135 -11.44 -4.47 -20.35
N ALA A 136 -11.34 -3.59 -19.35
CA ALA A 136 -10.39 -3.75 -18.26
C ALA A 136 -10.70 -5.02 -17.45
N ALA A 137 -11.92 -5.21 -16.94
CA ALA A 137 -12.30 -6.39 -16.14
C ALA A 137 -12.11 -7.73 -16.87
N SER A 138 -12.09 -7.72 -18.21
CA SER A 138 -11.77 -8.89 -19.04
C SER A 138 -10.36 -9.45 -18.78
N PHE A 139 -9.45 -8.70 -18.15
CA PHE A 139 -8.13 -9.20 -17.73
C PHE A 139 -8.25 -10.40 -16.78
N MET A 140 -9.32 -10.47 -15.98
CA MET A 140 -9.54 -11.57 -15.04
C MET A 140 -9.73 -12.93 -15.74
N ARG A 141 -10.21 -12.92 -16.99
CA ARG A 141 -10.52 -14.13 -17.75
C ARG A 141 -9.51 -14.40 -18.86
N PHE A 142 -9.03 -13.36 -19.54
CA PHE A 142 -8.14 -13.46 -20.70
C PHE A 142 -6.68 -13.09 -20.39
N GLY A 143 -6.38 -12.79 -19.14
CA GLY A 143 -5.04 -12.45 -18.68
C GLY A 143 -4.62 -11.01 -18.97
N VAL A 144 -3.37 -10.71 -18.60
CA VAL A 144 -2.78 -9.36 -18.67
C VAL A 144 -2.65 -8.83 -20.11
N ASN A 145 -2.65 -9.72 -21.11
CA ASN A 145 -2.53 -9.37 -22.52
C ASN A 145 -3.68 -8.49 -23.03
N VAL A 146 -4.91 -8.70 -22.55
CA VAL A 146 -6.03 -7.83 -22.94
C VAL A 146 -5.86 -6.44 -22.36
N LEU A 147 -5.38 -6.35 -21.13
CA LEU A 147 -5.15 -5.07 -20.46
C LEU A 147 -4.05 -4.26 -21.14
N SER A 148 -2.96 -4.90 -21.56
CA SER A 148 -1.88 -4.23 -22.30
C SER A 148 -2.35 -3.74 -23.68
N LEU A 149 -3.21 -4.50 -24.37
CA LEU A 149 -3.84 -4.06 -25.63
C LEU A 149 -4.76 -2.85 -25.42
N VAL A 150 -5.57 -2.84 -24.36
CA VAL A 150 -6.43 -1.70 -24.01
C VAL A 150 -5.58 -0.45 -23.74
N ILE A 151 -4.52 -0.58 -22.95
CA ILE A 151 -3.61 0.53 -22.68
C ILE A 151 -2.95 1.03 -23.97
N ALA A 152 -2.45 0.12 -24.83
CA ALA A 152 -1.84 0.49 -26.11
C ALA A 152 -2.84 1.24 -27.02
N ALA A 153 -4.07 0.77 -27.12
CA ALA A 153 -5.14 1.43 -27.89
C ALA A 153 -5.45 2.83 -27.34
N LEU A 154 -5.54 2.99 -26.02
CA LEU A 154 -5.76 4.30 -25.39
C LEU A 154 -4.58 5.25 -25.60
N VAL A 155 -3.34 4.75 -25.54
CA VAL A 155 -2.14 5.55 -25.83
C VAL A 155 -2.19 6.06 -27.28
N ILE A 156 -2.47 5.18 -28.24
CA ILE A 156 -2.59 5.56 -29.65
C ILE A 156 -3.70 6.60 -29.84
N ALA A 157 -4.86 6.41 -29.21
CA ALA A 157 -5.97 7.36 -29.28
C ALA A 157 -5.59 8.73 -28.67
N CYS A 158 -4.86 8.75 -27.56
CA CYS A 158 -4.38 9.98 -26.93
C CYS A 158 -3.31 10.71 -27.76
N LEU A 159 -2.55 10.03 -28.61
CA LEU A 159 -1.58 10.69 -29.50
C LEU A 159 -2.24 11.55 -30.60
N ALA A 160 -3.52 11.28 -30.92
CA ALA A 160 -4.24 11.91 -32.02
C ALA A 160 -4.63 13.38 -31.77
N PHE A 161 -4.67 13.85 -30.51
CA PHE A 161 -5.12 15.21 -30.18
C PHE A 161 -4.25 15.86 -29.09
N LYS A 162 -4.23 17.21 -29.06
CA LYS A 162 -3.34 17.99 -28.18
C LYS A 162 -3.51 17.67 -26.68
N GLY A 163 -4.75 17.58 -26.19
CA GLY A 163 -5.02 17.25 -24.78
C GLY A 163 -4.63 15.81 -24.37
N GLY A 164 -4.67 14.86 -25.32
CA GLY A 164 -4.24 13.49 -25.09
C GLY A 164 -2.72 13.37 -24.97
N ARG A 165 -1.97 14.13 -25.78
CA ARG A 165 -0.50 14.21 -25.68
C ARG A 165 -0.03 14.77 -24.35
N GLU A 166 -0.73 15.78 -23.84
CA GLU A 166 -0.46 16.32 -22.50
C GLU A 166 -0.72 15.26 -21.41
N THR A 167 -1.81 14.51 -21.53
CA THR A 167 -2.12 13.40 -20.60
C THR A 167 -1.05 12.30 -20.64
N LEU A 168 -0.52 11.96 -21.82
CA LEU A 168 0.59 11.00 -21.94
C LEU A 168 1.85 11.49 -21.22
N ARG A 169 2.17 12.79 -21.32
CA ARG A 169 3.27 13.40 -20.58
C ARG A 169 3.04 13.33 -19.08
N ILE A 170 1.82 13.61 -18.61
CA ILE A 170 1.44 13.45 -17.20
C ILE A 170 1.62 12.00 -16.73
N CYS A 171 1.26 11.00 -17.55
CA CYS A 171 1.49 9.59 -17.22
C CYS A 171 2.99 9.30 -17.05
N VAL A 172 3.84 9.77 -17.96
CA VAL A 172 5.30 9.59 -17.88
C VAL A 172 5.87 10.29 -16.65
N ASP A 173 5.47 11.54 -16.39
CA ASP A 173 5.91 12.31 -15.23
C ASP A 173 5.45 11.64 -13.92
N SER A 174 4.24 11.08 -13.90
CA SER A 174 3.71 10.32 -12.76
C SER A 174 4.45 9.01 -12.54
N LEU A 175 4.81 8.28 -13.60
CA LEU A 175 5.65 7.09 -13.50
C LEU A 175 7.06 7.44 -12.99
N ALA A 176 7.65 8.54 -13.49
CA ALA A 176 8.95 9.01 -13.04
C ALA A 176 8.91 9.45 -11.56
N ALA A 177 7.84 10.12 -11.14
CA ALA A 177 7.62 10.45 -9.74
C ALA A 177 7.43 9.19 -8.89
N GLY A 178 6.68 8.20 -9.37
CA GLY A 178 6.53 6.89 -8.75
C GLY A 178 7.88 6.18 -8.54
N ALA A 179 8.73 6.15 -9.57
CA ALA A 179 10.07 5.59 -9.49
C ALA A 179 10.94 6.33 -8.46
N LYS A 180 10.91 7.67 -8.47
CA LYS A 180 11.63 8.50 -7.47
C LYS A 180 11.16 8.24 -6.04
N ASN A 181 9.85 8.04 -5.84
CA ASN A 181 9.29 7.71 -4.53
C ASN A 181 9.62 6.27 -4.09
N ALA A 182 9.92 5.37 -5.02
CA ALA A 182 10.36 4.01 -4.73
C ALA A 182 11.86 3.91 -4.37
N LEU A 183 12.70 4.86 -4.79
CA LEU A 183 14.15 4.87 -4.51
C LEU A 183 14.50 4.73 -3.01
N PRO A 184 13.90 5.49 -2.08
CA PRO A 184 14.17 5.35 -0.65
C PRO A 184 13.88 3.95 -0.13
N VAL A 185 12.83 3.31 -0.66
CA VAL A 185 12.46 1.93 -0.30
C VAL A 185 13.49 0.94 -0.87
N GLY A 186 13.91 1.13 -2.12
CA GLY A 186 14.94 0.29 -2.74
C GLY A 186 16.29 0.34 -2.01
N ILE A 187 16.74 1.55 -1.63
CA ILE A 187 17.97 1.74 -0.85
C ILE A 187 17.85 1.08 0.52
N ALA A 188 16.70 1.28 1.20
CA ALA A 188 16.40 0.61 2.46
C ALA A 188 16.50 -0.91 2.33
N CYS A 189 15.84 -1.51 1.33
CA CYS A 189 15.88 -2.95 1.10
C CYS A 189 17.31 -3.46 0.83
N ALA A 190 18.13 -2.71 0.06
CA ALA A 190 19.51 -3.08 -0.21
C ALA A 190 20.37 -3.09 1.07
N ILE A 191 20.26 -2.06 1.90
CA ILE A 191 20.97 -1.98 3.19
C ILE A 191 20.52 -3.12 4.11
N VAL A 192 19.21 -3.34 4.22
CA VAL A 192 18.64 -4.42 5.03
C VAL A 192 19.11 -5.78 4.54
N GLY A 193 19.18 -6.00 3.22
CA GLY A 193 19.70 -7.24 2.64
C GLY A 193 21.15 -7.51 3.04
N ILE A 194 22.01 -6.49 3.07
CA ILE A 194 23.40 -6.61 3.54
C ILE A 194 23.43 -6.93 5.04
N VAL A 195 22.61 -6.26 5.85
CA VAL A 195 22.52 -6.51 7.29
C VAL A 195 22.02 -7.94 7.57
N ILE A 196 20.93 -8.36 6.94
CA ILE A 196 20.41 -9.74 7.09
C ILE A 196 21.43 -10.76 6.59
N GLY A 197 22.11 -10.50 5.46
CA GLY A 197 23.16 -11.36 4.92
C GLY A 197 24.33 -11.52 5.89
N THR A 198 24.83 -10.43 6.45
CA THR A 198 25.92 -10.47 7.45
C THR A 198 25.49 -11.13 8.76
N LEU A 199 24.29 -10.84 9.27
CA LEU A 199 23.73 -11.48 10.46
C LEU A 199 23.51 -13.00 10.29
N THR A 200 23.12 -13.42 9.09
CA THR A 200 22.93 -14.83 8.75
C THR A 200 24.27 -15.55 8.65
N LEU A 201 25.24 -14.97 7.94
CA LEU A 201 26.58 -15.56 7.77
C LEU A 201 27.37 -15.63 9.09
N THR A 202 27.17 -14.67 9.99
CA THR A 202 27.80 -14.68 11.32
C THR A 202 27.12 -15.60 12.32
N GLY A 203 25.91 -16.09 12.02
CA GLY A 203 25.11 -16.91 12.94
C GLY A 203 24.55 -16.13 14.14
N ILE A 204 24.73 -14.81 14.18
CA ILE A 204 24.19 -13.96 15.26
C ILE A 204 22.67 -13.98 15.23
N ALA A 205 22.06 -13.88 14.02
CA ALA A 205 20.61 -13.94 13.86
C ALA A 205 20.03 -15.25 14.41
N SER A 206 20.58 -16.40 14.01
CA SER A 206 20.08 -17.71 14.42
C SER A 206 20.28 -17.97 15.91
N THR A 207 21.41 -17.54 16.48
CA THR A 207 21.66 -17.66 17.93
C THR A 207 20.67 -16.82 18.73
N PHE A 208 20.43 -15.58 18.29
CA PHE A 208 19.50 -14.67 18.95
C PHE A 208 18.04 -15.16 18.87
N ILE A 209 17.63 -15.66 17.70
CA ILE A 209 16.31 -16.28 17.50
C ILE A 209 16.16 -17.52 18.39
N GLY A 210 17.18 -18.39 18.46
CA GLY A 210 17.17 -19.57 19.32
C GLY A 210 17.03 -19.24 20.82
N TRP A 211 17.61 -18.12 21.27
CA TRP A 211 17.41 -17.62 22.63
C TRP A 211 15.96 -17.22 22.89
N ILE A 212 15.32 -16.52 21.95
CA ILE A 212 13.90 -16.15 22.07
C ILE A 212 13.02 -17.40 22.10
N ILE A 213 13.26 -18.36 21.20
CA ILE A 213 12.46 -19.60 21.10
C ILE A 213 12.59 -20.43 22.38
N SER A 214 13.81 -20.62 22.91
CA SER A 214 14.00 -21.44 24.13
C SER A 214 13.31 -20.84 25.37
N ILE A 215 13.21 -19.51 25.46
CA ILE A 215 12.42 -18.85 26.50
C ILE A 215 10.92 -18.98 26.20
N GLY A 216 10.53 -18.95 24.92
CA GLY A 216 9.16 -19.08 24.44
C GLY A 216 8.52 -20.45 24.65
N GLU A 217 9.29 -21.54 24.59
CA GLU A 217 8.81 -22.89 24.88
C GLU A 217 8.15 -23.00 26.26
N ASN A 218 8.64 -22.21 27.23
CA ASN A 218 8.14 -22.21 28.61
C ASN A 218 7.04 -21.17 28.86
N ASN A 219 7.06 -20.06 28.13
CA ASN A 219 6.06 -19.00 28.29
C ASN A 219 5.92 -18.12 27.03
N LEU A 220 4.84 -18.35 26.27
CA LEU A 220 4.52 -17.57 25.06
C LEU A 220 4.46 -16.06 25.33
N PHE A 221 3.90 -15.64 26.47
CA PHE A 221 3.81 -14.22 26.83
C PHE A 221 5.19 -13.59 26.99
N LEU A 222 6.13 -14.31 27.61
CA LEU A 222 7.49 -13.82 27.80
C LEU A 222 8.24 -13.71 26.46
N SER A 223 8.04 -14.67 25.56
CA SER A 223 8.58 -14.60 24.19
C SER A 223 8.03 -13.40 23.41
N LEU A 224 6.74 -13.12 23.50
CA LEU A 224 6.13 -11.94 22.87
C LEU A 224 6.71 -10.63 23.42
N VAL A 225 6.91 -10.52 24.74
CA VAL A 225 7.51 -9.34 25.37
C VAL A 225 8.98 -9.17 24.95
N LEU A 226 9.78 -10.24 24.96
CA LEU A 226 11.17 -10.19 24.52
C LEU A 226 11.29 -9.85 23.04
N THR A 227 10.40 -10.40 22.22
CA THR A 227 10.32 -10.08 20.81
C THR A 227 9.98 -8.60 20.62
N MET A 228 9.00 -8.06 21.35
CA MET A 228 8.67 -6.64 21.32
C MET A 228 9.87 -5.75 21.68
N LEU A 229 10.59 -6.06 22.77
CA LEU A 229 11.78 -5.31 23.19
C LEU A 229 12.87 -5.37 22.13
N THR A 230 13.09 -6.54 21.55
CA THR A 230 14.04 -6.73 20.44
C THR A 230 13.66 -5.87 19.24
N CYS A 231 12.38 -5.91 18.82
CA CYS A 231 11.89 -5.13 17.69
C CYS A 231 12.02 -3.62 17.93
N LEU A 232 11.82 -3.17 19.18
CA LEU A 232 12.06 -1.78 19.56
C LEU A 232 13.52 -1.40 19.42
N VAL A 233 14.44 -2.19 19.98
CA VAL A 233 15.88 -1.91 19.92
C VAL A 233 16.40 -1.95 18.48
N LEU A 234 16.02 -2.96 17.69
CA LEU A 234 16.40 -3.07 16.28
C LEU A 234 15.80 -1.92 15.43
N GLY A 235 14.63 -1.41 15.81
CA GLY A 235 13.94 -0.34 15.11
C GLY A 235 14.39 1.07 15.46
N MET A 236 15.12 1.25 16.56
CA MET A 236 15.62 2.55 16.98
C MET A 236 16.75 3.01 16.05
N GLY A 237 16.47 4.05 15.25
CA GLY A 237 17.48 4.71 14.41
C GLY A 237 17.40 4.40 12.91
N ILE A 238 16.45 3.57 12.47
CA ILE A 238 16.24 3.24 11.06
C ILE A 238 14.85 3.70 10.57
N PRO A 239 14.70 4.10 9.28
CA PRO A 239 13.39 4.39 8.69
C PRO A 239 12.42 3.21 8.87
N THR A 240 11.11 3.48 8.92
CA THR A 240 10.12 2.44 9.25
C THR A 240 10.13 1.24 8.31
N ILE A 241 10.25 1.47 7.01
CA ILE A 241 10.24 0.39 6.02
C ILE A 241 11.38 -0.62 6.29
N PRO A 242 12.67 -0.20 6.40
CA PRO A 242 13.74 -1.09 6.81
C PRO A 242 13.48 -1.84 8.12
N ASN A 243 12.94 -1.13 9.13
CA ASN A 243 12.65 -1.73 10.43
C ASN A 243 11.70 -2.92 10.33
N TYR A 244 10.62 -2.76 9.56
CA TYR A 244 9.66 -3.84 9.38
C TYR A 244 10.24 -5.02 8.59
N ILE A 245 11.11 -4.78 7.60
CA ILE A 245 11.73 -5.87 6.83
C ILE A 245 12.66 -6.68 7.73
N ILE A 246 13.53 -6.01 8.50
CA ILE A 246 14.41 -6.66 9.49
C ILE A 246 13.58 -7.43 10.52
N THR A 247 12.59 -6.76 11.11
CA THR A 247 11.76 -7.33 12.16
C THR A 247 10.97 -8.54 11.66
N SER A 248 10.30 -8.45 10.51
CA SER A 248 9.55 -9.59 9.96
C SER A 248 10.45 -10.77 9.60
N SER A 249 11.66 -10.51 9.09
CA SER A 249 12.59 -11.56 8.66
C SER A 249 13.29 -12.26 9.84
N LEU A 250 13.57 -11.53 10.93
CA LEU A 250 14.25 -12.07 12.11
C LEU A 250 13.27 -12.57 13.18
N ALA A 251 12.23 -11.80 13.49
CA ALA A 251 11.28 -12.12 14.56
C ALA A 251 10.11 -12.98 14.10
N GLY A 252 9.75 -12.93 12.80
CA GLY A 252 8.66 -13.76 12.26
C GLY A 252 8.84 -15.25 12.55
N PRO A 253 10.00 -15.86 12.23
CA PRO A 253 10.26 -17.27 12.54
C PRO A 253 10.30 -17.60 14.04
N ALA A 254 10.56 -16.63 14.92
CA ALA A 254 10.63 -16.86 16.36
C ALA A 254 9.24 -16.98 17.03
N LEU A 255 8.18 -16.57 16.32
CA LEU A 255 6.80 -16.53 16.80
C LEU A 255 5.89 -17.57 16.14
N LEU A 256 6.43 -18.36 15.20
CA LEU A 256 5.78 -19.49 14.54
C LEU A 256 6.19 -20.80 15.22
#